data_AF-A0A7L0JY59-F1
#
_entry.id   AF-A0A7L0JY59-F1
#
_cell.length_a   1.000
_cell.length_b   1.000
_cell.length_c   1.000
_cell.angle_alpha   90.00
_cell.angle_beta   90.00
_cell.angle_gamma   90.00
#
_symmetry.space_group_name_H-M   'P 1'
#
loop_
_entity.id
_entity.type
_entity.pdbx_description
1 polymer ?
#
loop_
_entity_poly.entity_id
_entity_poly.type
_entity_poly.pdbx_seq_one_letter_code
_entity_poly.pdbx_strand_id
1 'polypeptide(L)'
;FHGFYAEEKLVGNLASMSTRERIKAIQKMPETMKKKREIRNKVLKEVRKKSGSRSTRLGCCAQCQRGAEVSFRRFRNSISEYFHLLRLWHKTLKIIGGEFGTSVLSYFIFLKWLLNFNIFSFLINFSFITVPQFVTAERNNLSFTGLELLTGAGYFQQTVLYYGFYTNATISKMESGASYNMQLAYIFTVGIYFVICLLILLFSMAKSFCRNFINPQAYSGNASKLLCTWDFNITNEKAVKLKQKNLSTQIKEDLTEVNKEVLHFSATERVVRILIHLGSWIASLGTAVAACAGVYFLSINNLELFIEGHKNDLESQAAMLVLPIVASLLNVFIPFFYSWLGHLEKFQNPRTKIYVTIARNIVLKISIIGILCYYWLNVVALSESQ
;
A
#
# COMPACT_ATOMS: atom_id res chain seq x y z
N PHE A 1 60.54 -13.72 34.57
CA PHE A 1 60.79 -12.86 33.38
C PHE A 1 60.32 -13.46 32.04
N HIS A 2 60.37 -14.78 31.84
CA HIS A 2 60.02 -15.40 30.55
C HIS A 2 58.51 -15.36 30.17
N GLY A 3 57.59 -15.36 31.15
CA GLY A 3 56.13 -15.39 30.91
C GLY A 3 55.54 -14.06 30.43
N PHE A 4 56.11 -12.92 30.84
CA PHE A 4 55.59 -11.59 30.49
C PHE A 4 55.82 -11.26 29.00
N TYR A 5 57.00 -11.59 28.48
CA TYR A 5 57.34 -11.43 27.05
C TYR A 5 56.47 -12.29 26.13
N ALA A 6 56.08 -13.49 26.58
CA ALA A 6 55.19 -14.36 25.81
C ALA A 6 53.76 -13.77 25.70
N GLU A 7 53.27 -13.14 26.77
CA GLU A 7 51.95 -12.51 26.79
C GLU A 7 51.90 -11.25 25.91
N GLU A 8 52.94 -10.41 25.93
CA GLU A 8 52.99 -9.22 25.05
C GLU A 8 53.05 -9.60 23.57
N LYS A 9 53.83 -10.62 23.21
CA LYS A 9 53.91 -11.14 21.83
C LYS A 9 52.56 -11.70 21.36
N LEU A 10 51.83 -12.40 22.24
CA LEU A 10 50.49 -12.89 21.97
C LEU A 10 49.49 -11.75 21.75
N VAL A 11 49.51 -10.71 22.60
CA VAL A 11 48.65 -9.53 22.48
C VAL A 11 48.94 -8.78 21.18
N GLY A 12 50.21 -8.62 20.81
CA GLY A 12 50.63 -8.01 19.54
C GLY A 12 50.12 -8.76 18.32
N ASN A 13 50.23 -10.10 18.31
CA ASN A 13 49.72 -10.95 17.24
C ASN A 13 48.19 -10.85 17.14
N LEU A 14 47.46 -10.99 18.25
CA LEU A 14 46.00 -10.87 18.27
C LEU A 14 45.50 -9.48 17.85
N ALA A 15 46.25 -8.42 18.16
CA ALA A 15 45.92 -7.06 17.75
C ALA A 15 46.06 -6.85 16.22
N SER A 16 46.92 -7.62 15.55
CA SER A 16 47.10 -7.55 14.09
C SER A 16 46.02 -8.28 13.28
N MET A 17 45.32 -9.25 13.88
CA MET A 17 44.28 -10.05 13.22
C MET A 17 42.97 -9.27 13.00
N SER A 18 42.16 -9.75 12.04
CA SER A 18 40.80 -9.24 11.80
C SER A 18 39.87 -9.49 13.00
N THR A 19 38.80 -8.67 13.15
CA THR A 19 37.90 -8.76 14.32
C THR A 19 37.29 -10.15 14.49
N ARG A 20 36.94 -10.84 13.39
CA ARG A 20 36.34 -12.18 13.44
C ARG A 20 37.35 -13.26 13.85
N GLU A 21 38.57 -13.21 13.31
CA GLU A 21 39.61 -14.18 13.62
C GLU A 21 40.13 -14.02 15.04
N ARG A 22 40.28 -12.77 15.51
CA ARG A 22 40.66 -12.45 16.90
C ARG A 22 39.68 -13.06 17.91
N ILE A 23 38.37 -12.92 17.67
CA ILE A 23 37.34 -13.48 18.55
C ILE A 23 37.43 -15.01 18.57
N LYS A 24 37.56 -15.65 17.40
CA LYS A 24 37.71 -17.11 17.30
C LYS A 24 38.99 -17.60 17.99
N ALA A 25 40.11 -16.89 17.87
CA ALA A 25 41.38 -17.23 18.49
C ALA A 25 41.31 -17.16 20.03
N ILE A 26 40.72 -16.08 20.59
CA ILE A 26 40.54 -15.94 22.05
C ILE A 26 39.60 -17.02 22.61
N GLN A 27 38.57 -17.40 21.85
CA GLN A 27 37.64 -18.46 22.27
C GLN A 27 38.32 -19.84 22.31
N LYS A 28 39.15 -20.16 21.31
CA LYS A 28 39.87 -21.44 21.18
C LYS A 28 41.04 -21.61 22.18
N MET A 29 41.45 -20.57 22.88
CA MET A 29 42.57 -20.64 23.83
C MET A 29 42.21 -21.50 25.07
N PRO A 30 43.07 -22.41 25.54
CA PRO A 30 42.79 -23.27 26.69
C PRO A 30 43.07 -22.56 28.02
N GLU A 31 42.38 -21.44 28.26
CA GLU A 31 42.59 -20.57 29.43
C GLU A 31 41.27 -20.25 30.13
N THR A 32 41.35 -19.88 31.41
CA THR A 32 40.17 -19.50 32.20
C THR A 32 39.47 -18.27 31.62
N MET A 33 38.14 -18.18 31.80
CA MET A 33 37.33 -17.07 31.26
C MET A 33 37.78 -15.69 31.77
N LYS A 34 38.32 -15.63 33.00
CA LYS A 34 38.88 -14.40 33.57
C LYS A 34 40.12 -13.94 32.78
N LYS A 35 41.04 -14.85 32.49
CA LYS A 35 42.26 -14.56 31.70
C LYS A 35 41.95 -14.24 30.25
N LYS A 36 40.96 -14.91 29.64
CA LYS A 36 40.43 -14.55 28.30
C LYS A 36 39.88 -13.12 28.24
N ARG A 37 39.16 -12.68 29.28
CA ARG A 37 38.66 -11.29 29.38
C ARG A 37 39.81 -10.28 29.52
N GLU A 38 40.83 -10.61 30.31
CA GLU A 38 41.99 -9.74 30.50
C GLU A 38 42.81 -9.58 29.21
N ILE A 39 43.10 -10.68 28.51
CA ILE A 39 43.79 -10.67 27.21
C ILE A 39 42.97 -9.86 26.20
N ARG A 40 41.64 -10.05 26.15
CA ARG A 40 40.75 -9.25 25.27
C ARG A 40 40.88 -7.75 25.56
N ASN A 41 40.90 -7.35 26.83
CA ASN A 41 41.01 -5.94 27.22
C ASN A 41 42.39 -5.35 26.84
N LYS A 42 43.48 -6.10 27.05
CA LYS A 42 44.84 -5.71 26.63
C LYS A 42 44.93 -5.54 25.11
N VAL A 43 44.39 -6.50 24.34
CA VAL A 43 44.35 -6.43 22.86
C VAL A 43 43.51 -5.24 22.37
N LEU A 44 42.37 -4.96 22.99
CA LEU A 44 41.54 -3.80 22.64
C LEU A 44 42.25 -2.47 22.92
N LYS A 45 43.03 -2.39 24.01
CA LYS A 45 43.82 -1.20 24.36
C LYS A 45 44.91 -0.94 23.31
N GLU A 46 45.62 -1.98 22.87
CA GLU A 46 46.64 -1.89 21.82
C GLU A 46 46.06 -1.52 20.45
N VAL A 47 44.92 -2.10 20.07
CA VAL A 47 44.23 -1.74 18.82
C VAL A 47 43.76 -0.29 18.84
N ARG A 48 43.26 0.19 19.99
CA ARG A 48 42.87 1.59 20.16
C ARG A 48 44.07 2.54 20.02
N LYS A 49 45.21 2.19 20.61
CA LYS A 49 46.48 2.93 20.51
C LYS A 49 46.97 3.02 19.06
N LYS A 50 46.96 1.92 18.31
CA LYS A 50 47.29 1.90 16.87
C LYS A 50 46.29 2.68 16.01
N SER A 51 45.00 2.64 16.34
CA SER A 51 43.98 3.40 15.61
C SER A 51 44.07 4.91 15.83
N GLY A 52 44.50 5.35 17.02
CA GLY A 52 44.73 6.78 17.32
C GLY A 52 45.86 7.38 16.48
N SER A 53 46.94 6.62 16.24
CA SER A 53 48.04 7.02 15.36
C SER A 53 47.69 7.03 13.87
N ARG A 54 46.72 6.20 13.43
CA ARG A 54 46.27 6.12 12.02
C ARG A 54 45.14 7.10 11.68
N SER A 55 44.58 7.80 12.67
CA SER A 55 43.43 8.69 12.51
C SER A 55 43.80 10.04 11.85
N THR A 56 45.08 10.40 11.80
CA THR A 56 45.55 11.66 11.21
C THR A 56 45.60 11.68 9.66
N ARG A 57 45.17 10.61 8.97
CA ARG A 57 45.19 10.53 7.49
C ARG A 57 43.97 9.81 6.89
N LEU A 58 42.75 10.05 7.40
CA LEU A 58 41.54 9.66 6.67
C LEU A 58 40.72 10.90 6.32
N GLY A 59 40.59 11.17 5.02
CA GLY A 59 40.02 12.39 4.46
C GLY A 59 38.58 12.70 4.89
N CYS A 60 38.27 13.99 4.84
CA CYS A 60 37.00 14.64 5.21
C CYS A 60 35.75 13.89 4.71
N CYS A 61 35.82 13.27 3.52
CA CYS A 61 34.70 12.52 2.92
C CYS A 61 34.28 11.26 3.71
N ALA A 62 35.23 10.55 4.35
CA ALA A 62 34.93 9.37 5.17
C ALA A 62 34.36 9.75 6.56
N GLN A 63 34.54 11.01 6.98
CA GLN A 63 33.99 11.55 8.22
C GLN A 63 32.56 12.04 8.03
N CYS A 64 32.24 12.63 6.87
CA CYS A 64 30.87 12.97 6.46
C CYS A 64 29.98 11.72 6.32
N GLN A 65 30.49 10.64 5.71
CA GLN A 65 29.75 9.36 5.62
C GLN A 65 29.44 8.76 6.99
N ARG A 66 30.42 8.74 7.91
CA ARG A 66 30.21 8.29 9.30
C ARG A 66 29.24 9.20 10.06
N GLY A 67 29.26 10.50 9.81
CA GLY A 67 28.30 11.46 10.37
C GLY A 67 26.87 11.21 9.90
N ALA A 68 26.68 10.95 8.61
CA ALA A 68 25.39 10.62 8.01
C ALA A 68 24.84 9.28 8.56
N GLU A 69 25.67 8.25 8.67
CA GLU A 69 25.28 6.97 9.26
C GLU A 69 24.84 7.12 10.73
N VAL A 70 25.57 7.92 11.51
CA VAL A 70 25.23 8.18 12.92
C VAL A 70 23.94 9.00 13.02
N SER A 71 23.74 10.00 12.16
CA SER A 71 22.52 10.80 12.11
C SER A 71 21.29 9.97 11.71
N PHE A 72 21.42 9.14 10.67
CA PHE A 72 20.39 8.20 10.26
C PHE A 72 20.05 7.21 11.37
N ARG A 73 21.06 6.74 12.13
CA ARG A 73 20.85 5.85 13.27
C ARG A 73 20.11 6.54 14.42
N ARG A 74 20.41 7.82 14.70
CA ARG A 74 19.66 8.62 15.69
C ARG A 74 18.23 8.87 15.25
N PHE A 75 18.03 9.32 14.01
CA PHE A 75 16.70 9.54 13.43
C PHE A 75 15.85 8.27 13.46
N ARG A 76 16.44 7.12 13.08
CA ARG A 76 15.79 5.81 13.18
C ARG A 76 15.42 5.47 14.62
N ASN A 77 16.27 5.77 15.60
CA ASN A 77 15.97 5.51 17.01
C ASN A 77 14.86 6.44 17.52
N SER A 78 14.88 7.73 17.18
CA SER A 78 13.81 8.68 17.54
C SER A 78 12.47 8.30 16.90
N ILE A 79 12.48 7.90 15.63
CA ILE A 79 11.29 7.35 14.97
C ILE A 79 10.83 6.06 15.68
N SER A 80 11.75 5.18 16.05
CA SER A 80 11.41 3.97 16.81
C SER A 80 10.75 4.28 18.16
N GLU A 81 11.20 5.33 18.86
CA GLU A 81 10.60 5.83 20.10
C GLU A 81 9.19 6.39 19.89
N TYR A 82 8.96 7.17 18.82
CA TYR A 82 7.61 7.59 18.42
C TYR A 82 6.72 6.38 18.06
N PHE A 83 7.26 5.37 17.38
CA PHE A 83 6.54 4.12 17.13
C PHE A 83 6.31 3.28 18.40
N HIS A 84 7.07 3.50 19.47
CA HIS A 84 6.79 2.89 20.77
C HIS A 84 5.54 3.47 21.44
N LEU A 85 5.16 4.73 21.17
CA LEU A 85 3.86 5.29 21.57
C LEU A 85 2.69 4.65 20.80
N LEU A 86 2.91 4.30 19.52
CA LEU A 86 1.96 3.53 18.69
C LEU A 86 1.87 2.02 19.08
N ARG A 87 2.48 1.63 20.21
CA ARG A 87 2.40 0.28 20.79
C ARG A 87 1.15 0.05 21.66
N LEU A 88 0.22 1.01 21.67
CA LEU A 88 -1.04 1.01 22.44
C LEU A 88 -1.89 -0.28 22.30
N TRP A 89 -1.65 -1.10 21.27
CA TRP A 89 -2.50 -2.24 20.94
C TRP A 89 -1.82 -3.60 21.11
N HIS A 90 -0.58 -3.67 21.58
CA HIS A 90 0.15 -4.96 21.61
C HIS A 90 -0.44 -5.98 22.61
N LYS A 91 -0.91 -5.52 23.78
CA LYS A 91 -1.60 -6.38 24.76
C LYS A 91 -2.93 -6.90 24.20
N THR A 92 -3.74 -6.01 23.64
CA THR A 92 -5.03 -6.34 23.02
C THR A 92 -4.86 -7.33 21.87
N LEU A 93 -3.88 -7.12 20.99
CA LEU A 93 -3.56 -8.06 19.92
C LEU A 93 -3.14 -9.43 20.44
N LYS A 94 -2.39 -9.50 21.54
CA LYS A 94 -2.00 -10.77 22.15
C LYS A 94 -3.19 -11.52 22.75
N ILE A 95 -4.12 -10.80 23.38
CA ILE A 95 -5.37 -11.37 23.90
C ILE A 95 -6.23 -11.89 22.74
N ILE A 96 -6.46 -11.07 21.71
CA ILE A 96 -7.23 -11.45 20.52
C ILE A 96 -6.59 -12.66 19.82
N GLY A 97 -5.27 -12.69 19.69
CA GLY A 97 -4.57 -13.83 19.09
C GLY A 97 -4.64 -15.11 19.93
N GLY A 98 -4.78 -14.98 21.26
CA GLY A 98 -4.98 -16.11 22.16
C GLY A 98 -6.42 -16.66 22.12
N GLU A 99 -7.42 -15.79 22.02
CA GLU A 99 -8.84 -16.18 22.02
C GLU A 99 -9.38 -16.56 20.64
N PHE A 100 -8.96 -15.85 19.58
CA PHE A 100 -9.51 -15.98 18.22
C PHE A 100 -8.55 -16.62 17.21
N GLY A 101 -7.32 -16.93 17.64
CA GLY A 101 -6.31 -17.60 16.81
C GLY A 101 -5.50 -16.67 15.89
N THR A 102 -4.60 -17.28 15.13
CA THR A 102 -3.56 -16.60 14.33
C THR A 102 -4.11 -15.91 13.07
N SER A 103 -5.22 -16.41 12.51
CA SER A 103 -5.86 -15.85 11.32
C SER A 103 -6.48 -14.48 11.60
N VAL A 104 -7.26 -14.35 12.67
CA VAL A 104 -7.86 -13.08 13.12
C VAL A 104 -6.78 -12.10 13.57
N LEU A 105 -5.76 -12.57 14.27
CA LEU A 105 -4.60 -11.76 14.65
C LEU A 105 -3.91 -11.13 13.43
N SER A 106 -3.75 -11.88 12.34
CA SER A 106 -3.09 -11.39 11.13
C SER A 106 -3.83 -10.21 10.50
N TYR A 107 -5.17 -10.22 10.53
CA TYR A 107 -5.99 -9.09 10.09
C TYR A 107 -5.72 -7.82 10.90
N PHE A 108 -5.75 -7.90 12.23
CA PHE A 108 -5.53 -6.74 13.07
C PHE A 108 -4.08 -6.23 13.02
N ILE A 109 -3.11 -7.12 12.83
CA ILE A 109 -1.71 -6.73 12.57
C ILE A 109 -1.61 -5.92 11.26
N PHE A 110 -2.28 -6.38 10.20
CA PHE A 110 -2.35 -5.66 8.93
C PHE A 110 -3.04 -4.31 9.09
N LEU A 111 -4.19 -4.25 9.76
CA LEU A 111 -4.93 -3.01 10.01
C LEU A 111 -4.10 -2.00 10.81
N LYS A 112 -3.39 -2.46 11.85
CA LYS A 112 -2.46 -1.62 12.61
C LYS A 112 -1.34 -1.06 11.73
N TRP A 113 -0.76 -1.90 10.88
CA TRP A 113 0.29 -1.47 9.96
C TRP A 113 -0.24 -0.42 8.97
N LEU A 114 -1.44 -0.63 8.43
CA LEU A 114 -2.12 0.28 7.50
C LEU A 114 -2.46 1.62 8.18
N LEU A 115 -2.97 1.59 9.42
CA LEU A 115 -3.25 2.81 10.20
C LEU A 115 -1.97 3.62 10.42
N ASN A 116 -0.90 2.97 10.87
CA ASN A 116 0.40 3.64 11.07
C ASN A 116 0.94 4.26 9.78
N PHE A 117 0.79 3.55 8.65
CA PHE A 117 1.18 4.07 7.34
C PHE A 117 0.35 5.29 6.92
N ASN A 118 -0.96 5.29 7.20
CA ASN A 118 -1.83 6.44 6.92
C ASN A 118 -1.52 7.65 7.83
N ILE A 119 -1.22 7.42 9.11
CA ILE A 119 -0.77 8.50 10.02
C ILE A 119 0.51 9.13 9.50
N PHE A 120 1.47 8.32 9.04
CA PHE A 120 2.70 8.82 8.43
C PHE A 120 2.42 9.65 7.16
N SER A 121 1.53 9.16 6.28
CA SER A 121 1.08 9.90 5.09
C SER A 121 0.45 11.24 5.45
N PHE A 122 -0.44 11.23 6.43
CA PHE A 122 -1.10 12.43 6.92
C PHE A 122 -0.08 13.44 7.45
N LEU A 123 0.90 13.01 8.27
CA LEU A 123 1.91 13.92 8.80
C LEU A 123 2.73 14.62 7.70
N ILE A 124 3.14 13.90 6.66
CA ILE A 124 3.89 14.50 5.54
C ILE A 124 3.02 15.50 4.78
N ASN A 125 1.85 15.07 4.31
CA ASN A 125 0.98 15.93 3.51
C ASN A 125 0.48 17.13 4.33
N PHE A 126 0.07 16.92 5.58
CA PHE A 126 -0.37 17.98 6.46
C PHE A 126 0.73 19.01 6.70
N SER A 127 1.97 18.58 6.96
CA SER A 127 3.07 19.48 7.29
C SER A 127 3.52 20.34 6.10
N PHE A 128 3.64 19.75 4.90
CA PHE A 128 4.21 20.45 3.74
C PHE A 128 3.15 21.13 2.86
N ILE A 129 1.94 20.56 2.78
CA ILE A 129 0.89 21.09 1.92
C ILE A 129 -0.13 21.89 2.74
N THR A 130 -0.66 21.32 3.82
CA THR A 130 -1.79 21.93 4.54
C THR A 130 -1.37 23.07 5.49
N VAL A 131 -0.26 22.94 6.22
CA VAL A 131 0.20 23.97 7.18
C VAL A 131 0.48 25.33 6.53
N PRO A 132 1.23 25.44 5.42
CA PRO A 132 1.46 26.73 4.76
C PRO A 132 0.15 27.44 4.35
N GLN A 133 -0.86 26.66 3.99
CA GLN A 133 -2.16 27.17 3.60
C GLN A 133 -3.04 27.55 4.80
N PHE A 134 -2.97 26.81 5.91
CA PHE A 134 -3.63 27.21 7.16
C PHE A 134 -3.12 28.56 7.66
N VAL A 135 -1.82 28.83 7.49
CA VAL A 135 -1.24 30.09 7.90
C VAL A 135 -1.76 31.26 7.06
N THR A 136 -2.22 31.02 5.83
CA THR A 136 -2.67 32.06 4.89
C THR A 136 -4.17 32.13 4.68
N ALA A 137 -4.91 31.17 5.20
CA ALA A 137 -6.35 31.11 5.07
C ALA A 137 -7.04 32.31 5.74
N GLU A 138 -7.96 32.92 4.99
CA GLU A 138 -8.85 33.97 5.50
C GLU A 138 -10.05 33.38 6.23
N ARG A 139 -10.78 34.23 6.95
CA ARG A 139 -11.95 33.81 7.72
C ARG A 139 -13.12 33.57 6.76
N ASN A 140 -13.68 32.36 6.80
CA ASN A 140 -14.84 32.01 6.00
C ASN A 140 -16.09 32.76 6.49
N ASN A 141 -16.74 33.49 5.58
CA ASN A 141 -17.92 34.30 5.86
C ASN A 141 -19.20 33.74 5.21
N LEU A 142 -19.15 32.55 4.61
CA LEU A 142 -20.30 31.91 3.98
C LEU A 142 -21.25 31.30 5.03
N SER A 143 -22.55 31.33 4.76
CA SER A 143 -23.57 30.73 5.62
C SER A 143 -23.79 29.26 5.28
N PHE A 144 -23.79 28.38 6.28
CA PHE A 144 -24.02 26.95 6.10
C PHE A 144 -25.52 26.63 6.01
N THR A 145 -25.98 26.14 4.85
CA THR A 145 -27.39 25.80 4.58
C THR A 145 -27.71 24.31 4.67
N GLY A 146 -26.69 23.45 4.85
CA GLY A 146 -26.84 22.01 5.05
C GLY A 146 -26.81 21.15 3.78
N LEU A 147 -27.30 21.65 2.64
CA LEU A 147 -27.20 20.94 1.35
C LEU A 147 -25.75 20.77 0.89
N GLU A 148 -24.89 21.70 1.32
CA GLU A 148 -23.44 21.70 1.17
C GLU A 148 -22.77 20.44 1.75
N LEU A 149 -23.41 19.71 2.67
CA LEU A 149 -22.89 18.43 3.16
C LEU A 149 -22.94 17.33 2.10
N LEU A 150 -23.91 17.40 1.18
CA LEU A 150 -24.09 16.44 0.09
C LEU A 150 -23.32 16.85 -1.17
N THR A 151 -23.31 18.15 -1.49
CA THR A 151 -22.61 18.67 -2.68
C THR A 151 -21.13 18.93 -2.41
N GLY A 152 -20.75 19.19 -1.16
CA GLY A 152 -19.41 19.63 -0.78
C GLY A 152 -19.06 21.04 -1.28
N ALA A 153 -19.99 21.76 -1.90
CA ALA A 153 -19.80 23.10 -2.46
C ALA A 153 -20.23 24.19 -1.46
N GLY A 154 -19.90 25.46 -1.73
CA GLY A 154 -20.29 26.59 -0.88
C GLY A 154 -19.35 26.77 0.33
N TYR A 155 -19.88 26.69 1.56
CA TYR A 155 -19.11 26.89 2.80
C TYR A 155 -17.81 26.08 2.84
N PHE A 156 -17.83 24.82 2.40
CA PHE A 156 -16.63 23.97 2.42
C PHE A 156 -15.54 24.45 1.46
N GLN A 157 -15.87 25.14 0.37
CA GLN A 157 -14.91 25.58 -0.64
C GLN A 157 -13.85 26.54 -0.07
N GLN A 158 -14.22 27.36 0.92
CA GLN A 158 -13.30 28.27 1.62
C GLN A 158 -12.56 27.62 2.79
N THR A 159 -12.73 26.32 3.03
CA THR A 159 -12.02 25.61 4.10
C THR A 159 -10.74 24.95 3.61
N VAL A 160 -9.65 25.07 4.38
CA VAL A 160 -8.31 24.59 3.98
C VAL A 160 -8.25 23.09 3.71
N LEU A 161 -9.11 22.30 4.36
CA LEU A 161 -9.16 20.85 4.17
C LEU A 161 -9.96 20.42 2.92
N TYR A 162 -10.60 21.37 2.24
CA TYR A 162 -11.33 21.09 1.02
C TYR A 162 -10.38 21.02 -0.18
N TYR A 163 -10.59 20.02 -1.04
CA TYR A 163 -9.72 19.75 -2.18
C TYR A 163 -9.59 20.93 -3.15
N GLY A 164 -10.65 21.71 -3.34
CA GLY A 164 -10.66 22.90 -4.21
C GLY A 164 -10.07 24.17 -3.61
N PHE A 165 -9.65 24.19 -2.34
CA PHE A 165 -9.06 25.37 -1.70
C PHE A 165 -7.60 25.62 -2.12
N TYR A 166 -6.93 24.56 -2.58
CA TYR A 166 -5.50 24.53 -2.83
C TYR A 166 -5.11 25.35 -4.08
N THR A 167 -4.32 26.41 -3.92
CA THR A 167 -3.90 27.30 -5.02
C THR A 167 -2.48 27.03 -5.51
N ASN A 168 -2.19 27.38 -6.77
CA ASN A 168 -0.86 27.29 -7.38
C ASN A 168 0.02 28.54 -7.12
N ALA A 169 -0.50 29.51 -6.36
CA ALA A 169 0.17 30.78 -6.11
C ALA A 169 1.30 30.64 -5.08
N THR A 170 2.35 31.44 -5.25
CA THR A 170 3.46 31.50 -4.31
C THR A 170 2.99 32.23 -3.06
N ILE A 171 3.11 31.59 -1.89
CA ILE A 171 2.73 32.18 -0.62
C ILE A 171 3.87 33.09 -0.14
N SER A 172 3.63 34.41 -0.12
CA SER A 172 4.52 35.40 0.47
C SER A 172 3.75 36.23 1.50
N LYS A 173 3.94 35.93 2.80
CA LYS A 173 3.17 36.58 3.88
C LYS A 173 3.90 37.73 4.58
N MET A 174 5.15 38.02 4.22
CA MET A 174 5.96 39.07 4.84
C MET A 174 6.84 39.74 3.79
N GLU A 175 6.93 41.07 3.82
CA GLU A 175 7.78 41.89 2.93
C GLU A 175 9.27 41.50 2.96
N SER A 176 9.70 40.68 3.94
CA SER A 176 11.06 40.12 4.09
C SER A 176 11.11 38.60 4.33
N GLY A 177 10.00 37.89 4.13
CA GLY A 177 9.89 36.44 4.36
C GLY A 177 10.26 35.61 3.12
N ALA A 178 10.76 34.39 3.35
CA ALA A 178 10.99 33.43 2.26
C ALA A 178 9.67 33.08 1.56
N SER A 179 9.64 33.17 0.24
CA SER A 179 8.48 32.80 -0.56
C SER A 179 8.35 31.27 -0.62
N TYR A 180 7.16 30.76 -0.27
CA TYR A 180 6.88 29.32 -0.37
C TYR A 180 6.19 29.03 -1.70
N ASN A 181 6.92 28.44 -2.64
CA ASN A 181 6.35 28.06 -3.93
C ASN A 181 5.52 26.78 -3.81
N MET A 182 4.19 26.95 -3.92
CA MET A 182 3.24 25.86 -3.75
C MET A 182 3.36 24.80 -4.86
N GLN A 183 3.67 25.19 -6.09
CA GLN A 183 3.80 24.25 -7.23
C GLN A 183 4.93 23.26 -7.00
N LEU A 184 6.10 23.76 -6.59
CA LEU A 184 7.24 22.92 -6.22
C LEU A 184 6.92 22.10 -4.98
N ALA A 185 6.23 22.67 -3.99
CA ALA A 185 5.81 21.95 -2.79
C ALA A 185 4.93 20.74 -3.12
N TYR A 186 3.98 20.86 -4.05
CA TYR A 186 3.16 19.71 -4.48
C TYR A 186 4.02 18.63 -5.13
N ILE A 187 4.86 18.99 -6.11
CA ILE A 187 5.68 18.03 -6.86
C ILE A 187 6.64 17.30 -5.92
N PHE A 188 7.35 18.04 -5.06
CA PHE A 188 8.30 17.44 -4.14
C PHE A 188 7.62 16.65 -3.03
N THR A 189 6.54 17.16 -2.43
CA THR A 189 5.85 16.44 -1.36
C THR A 189 5.28 15.14 -1.89
N VAL A 190 4.55 15.15 -3.01
CA VAL A 190 3.96 13.96 -3.61
C VAL A 190 5.04 13.01 -4.13
N GLY A 191 6.07 13.52 -4.82
CA GLY A 191 7.16 12.72 -5.37
C GLY A 191 7.99 12.03 -4.29
N ILE A 192 8.44 12.78 -3.28
CA ILE A 192 9.21 12.23 -2.15
C ILE A 192 8.35 11.26 -1.33
N TYR A 193 7.08 11.63 -1.05
CA TYR A 193 6.13 10.75 -0.39
C TYR A 193 5.97 9.43 -1.14
N PHE A 194 5.77 9.47 -2.47
CA PHE A 194 5.62 8.28 -3.30
C PHE A 194 6.85 7.36 -3.22
N VAL A 195 8.06 7.92 -3.33
CA VAL A 195 9.31 7.14 -3.22
C VAL A 195 9.44 6.51 -1.84
N ILE A 196 9.19 7.27 -0.77
CA ILE A 196 9.25 6.75 0.60
C ILE A 196 8.20 5.64 0.80
N CYS A 197 6.98 5.83 0.33
CA CYS A 197 5.92 4.84 0.39
C CYS A 197 6.28 3.56 -0.34
N LEU A 198 6.82 3.67 -1.55
CA LEU A 198 7.28 2.53 -2.33
C LEU A 198 8.39 1.77 -1.58
N LEU A 199 9.37 2.47 -1.02
CA LEU A 199 10.45 1.84 -0.25
C LEU A 199 9.93 1.15 1.03
N ILE A 200 9.03 1.79 1.78
CA ILE A 200 8.41 1.20 2.98
C ILE A 200 7.60 -0.05 2.61
N LEU A 201 6.78 0.04 1.56
CA LEU A 201 5.96 -1.07 1.06
C LEU A 201 6.84 -2.23 0.61
N LEU A 202 7.83 -1.96 -0.25
CA LEU A 202 8.73 -2.96 -0.79
C LEU A 202 9.54 -3.65 0.31
N PHE A 203 10.07 -2.89 1.27
CA PHE A 203 10.79 -3.47 2.40
C PHE A 203 9.87 -4.28 3.32
N SER A 204 8.67 -3.78 3.61
CA SER A 204 7.68 -4.49 4.43
C SER A 204 7.24 -5.80 3.76
N MET A 205 6.96 -5.76 2.46
CA MET A 205 6.59 -6.91 1.66
C MET A 205 7.73 -7.92 1.58
N ALA A 206 8.96 -7.49 1.29
CA ALA A 206 10.13 -8.35 1.25
C ALA A 206 10.38 -9.01 2.61
N LYS A 207 10.30 -8.26 3.70
CA LYS A 207 10.43 -8.80 5.06
C LYS A 207 9.33 -9.79 5.40
N SER A 208 8.08 -9.49 5.02
CA SER A 208 6.93 -10.37 5.23
C SER A 208 7.08 -11.67 4.44
N PHE A 209 7.46 -11.55 3.17
CA PHE A 209 7.75 -12.67 2.29
C PHE A 209 8.87 -13.54 2.85
N CYS A 210 10.04 -12.98 3.15
CA CYS A 210 11.16 -13.75 3.71
C CYS A 210 10.83 -14.43 5.05
N ARG A 211 9.95 -13.85 5.88
CA ARG A 211 9.57 -14.43 7.17
C ARG A 211 8.48 -15.50 7.05
N ASN A 212 7.59 -15.36 6.07
CA ASN A 212 6.42 -16.23 5.90
C ASN A 212 6.53 -17.16 4.68
N PHE A 213 7.66 -17.15 3.97
CA PHE A 213 7.89 -18.03 2.82
C PHE A 213 8.02 -19.47 3.31
N ILE A 214 6.90 -20.18 3.28
CA ILE A 214 6.84 -21.64 3.42
C ILE A 214 6.76 -22.18 2.00
N ASN A 215 7.76 -22.96 1.58
CA ASN A 215 7.80 -23.59 0.26
C ASN A 215 6.52 -24.41 0.04
N PRO A 216 5.59 -23.98 -0.84
CA PRO A 216 4.34 -24.70 -1.06
C PRO A 216 4.58 -26.08 -1.71
N GLN A 217 5.68 -26.21 -2.45
CA GLN A 217 6.11 -27.44 -3.13
C GLN A 217 6.71 -28.51 -2.20
N ALA A 218 6.96 -28.21 -0.92
CA ALA A 218 7.51 -29.20 0.01
C ALA A 218 6.47 -30.22 0.51
N TYR A 219 5.17 -29.96 0.33
CA TYR A 219 4.08 -30.89 0.66
C TYR A 219 3.51 -31.52 -0.61
N SER A 220 4.19 -32.56 -1.11
CA SER A 220 3.97 -33.17 -2.43
C SER A 220 2.79 -34.15 -2.51
N GLY A 221 1.63 -33.81 -1.93
CA GLY A 221 0.44 -34.63 -2.12
C GLY A 221 -0.87 -33.94 -1.77
N ASN A 222 -1.89 -34.11 -2.60
CA ASN A 222 -3.25 -33.67 -2.32
C ASN A 222 -3.75 -34.20 -0.96
N ALA A 223 -3.26 -35.37 -0.53
CA ALA A 223 -3.58 -35.97 0.76
C ALA A 223 -2.93 -35.25 1.97
N SER A 224 -1.66 -34.83 1.87
CA SER A 224 -0.99 -34.10 2.97
C SER A 224 -1.53 -32.67 3.07
N LYS A 225 -1.88 -32.06 1.93
CA LYS A 225 -2.67 -30.82 1.90
C LYS A 225 -4.00 -31.03 2.63
N LEU A 226 -4.76 -32.09 2.34
CA LEU A 226 -6.04 -32.34 3.00
C LEU A 226 -5.94 -32.52 4.51
N LEU A 227 -4.96 -33.30 4.98
CA LEU A 227 -4.74 -33.59 6.40
C LEU A 227 -4.20 -32.38 7.19
N CYS A 228 -3.38 -31.53 6.58
CA CYS A 228 -2.73 -30.41 7.27
C CYS A 228 -3.41 -29.04 7.06
N THR A 229 -4.47 -28.94 6.23
CA THR A 229 -5.14 -27.65 5.93
C THR A 229 -6.22 -27.26 6.96
N TRP A 230 -6.59 -28.17 7.86
CA TRP A 230 -7.61 -27.91 8.88
C TRP A 230 -7.05 -27.04 10.02
N ASP A 231 -7.76 -25.96 10.35
CA ASP A 231 -7.44 -25.11 11.49
C ASP A 231 -8.39 -25.46 12.64
N PHE A 232 -7.85 -26.11 13.67
CA PHE A 232 -8.62 -26.56 14.84
C PHE A 232 -9.05 -25.42 15.76
N ASN A 233 -8.56 -24.19 15.55
CA ASN A 233 -8.97 -23.03 16.34
C ASN A 233 -10.31 -22.42 15.88
N ILE A 234 -10.90 -22.93 14.79
CA ILE A 234 -12.19 -22.45 14.28
C ILE A 234 -13.32 -23.05 15.13
N THR A 235 -13.83 -22.29 16.09
CA THR A 235 -14.93 -22.71 16.98
C THR A 235 -16.32 -22.37 16.44
N ASN A 236 -16.43 -21.41 15.51
CA ASN A 236 -17.71 -20.97 14.97
C ASN A 236 -18.25 -21.93 13.91
N GLU A 237 -19.45 -22.48 14.13
CA GLU A 237 -20.10 -23.45 13.23
C GLU A 237 -20.25 -22.94 11.79
N LYS A 238 -20.57 -21.64 11.60
CA LYS A 238 -20.68 -21.05 10.26
C LYS A 238 -19.32 -21.02 9.55
N ALA A 239 -18.25 -20.71 10.30
CA ALA A 239 -16.89 -20.70 9.76
C ALA A 239 -16.39 -22.12 9.45
N VAL A 240 -16.76 -23.11 10.26
CA VAL A 240 -16.49 -24.53 10.00
C VAL A 240 -17.17 -24.99 8.71
N LYS A 241 -18.48 -24.73 8.56
CA LYS A 241 -19.23 -25.05 7.33
C LYS A 241 -18.62 -24.36 6.10
N LEU A 242 -18.20 -23.10 6.22
CA LEU A 242 -17.54 -22.37 5.15
C LEU A 242 -16.18 -22.98 4.79
N LYS A 243 -15.36 -23.35 5.78
CA LYS A 243 -14.05 -23.98 5.58
C LYS A 243 -14.20 -25.35 4.91
N GLN A 244 -15.18 -26.15 5.32
CA GLN A 244 -15.50 -27.43 4.69
C GLN A 244 -15.94 -27.24 3.23
N LYS A 245 -16.82 -26.28 2.96
CA LYS A 245 -17.26 -25.95 1.58
C LYS A 245 -16.10 -25.47 0.72
N ASN A 246 -15.20 -24.65 1.27
CA ASN A 246 -14.01 -24.16 0.58
C ASN A 246 -13.06 -25.32 0.25
N LEU A 247 -12.76 -26.20 1.22
CA LEU A 247 -11.90 -27.37 1.00
C LEU A 247 -12.50 -28.33 -0.05
N SER A 248 -13.81 -28.63 0.05
CA SER A 248 -14.52 -29.44 -0.95
C SER A 248 -14.44 -28.82 -2.35
N THR A 249 -14.59 -27.50 -2.44
CA THR A 249 -14.46 -26.77 -3.71
C THR A 249 -13.04 -26.87 -4.26
N GLN A 250 -12.01 -26.66 -3.44
CA GLN A 250 -10.60 -26.79 -3.85
C GLN A 250 -10.29 -28.19 -4.39
N ILE A 251 -10.73 -29.25 -3.68
CA ILE A 251 -10.52 -30.64 -4.14
C ILE A 251 -11.25 -30.89 -5.44
N LYS A 252 -12.50 -30.43 -5.56
CA LYS A 252 -13.28 -30.57 -6.78
C LYS A 252 -12.60 -29.88 -7.95
N GLU A 253 -12.03 -28.70 -7.74
CA GLU A 253 -11.29 -27.97 -8.75
C GLU A 253 -10.02 -28.71 -9.19
N ASP A 254 -9.20 -29.16 -8.23
CA ASP A 254 -7.98 -29.93 -8.49
C ASP A 254 -8.30 -31.24 -9.25
N LEU A 255 -9.40 -31.93 -8.91
CA LEU A 255 -9.86 -33.13 -9.64
C LEU A 255 -10.41 -32.82 -11.03
N THR A 256 -11.14 -31.71 -11.19
CA THR A 256 -11.65 -31.31 -12.52
C THR A 256 -10.53 -30.89 -13.46
N GLU A 257 -9.43 -30.33 -12.95
CA GLU A 257 -8.25 -30.00 -13.74
C GLU A 257 -7.63 -31.27 -14.34
N VAL A 258 -7.42 -32.30 -13.51
CA VAL A 258 -6.92 -33.62 -13.95
C VAL A 258 -7.89 -34.30 -14.93
N ASN A 259 -9.21 -34.24 -14.67
CA ASN A 259 -10.19 -34.90 -15.54
C ASN A 259 -10.36 -34.21 -16.91
N LYS A 260 -10.01 -32.91 -17.01
CA LYS A 260 -10.13 -32.14 -18.24
C LYS A 260 -9.05 -32.50 -19.27
N GLU A 261 -7.90 -33.00 -18.82
CA GLU A 261 -6.85 -33.53 -19.71
C GLU A 261 -7.30 -34.78 -20.49
N VAL A 262 -8.35 -35.48 -20.00
CA VAL A 262 -8.84 -36.74 -20.56
C VAL A 262 -10.02 -36.55 -21.54
N LEU A 263 -10.71 -35.40 -21.50
CA LEU A 263 -11.93 -35.13 -22.27
C LEU A 263 -11.63 -34.33 -23.56
N HIS A 264 -11.41 -35.03 -24.67
CA HIS A 264 -11.38 -34.43 -26.00
C HIS A 264 -12.80 -34.20 -26.53
N PHE A 265 -13.17 -32.93 -26.79
CA PHE A 265 -14.47 -32.55 -27.35
C PHE A 265 -14.49 -32.55 -28.88
N SER A 266 -15.65 -32.83 -29.46
CA SER A 266 -15.92 -32.73 -30.91
C SER A 266 -15.79 -31.29 -31.43
N ALA A 267 -15.32 -31.14 -32.68
CA ALA A 267 -15.00 -29.84 -33.30
C ALA A 267 -16.23 -28.92 -33.47
N THR A 268 -17.40 -29.47 -33.77
CA THR A 268 -18.63 -28.70 -33.97
C THR A 268 -19.13 -28.04 -32.68
N GLU A 269 -19.09 -28.77 -31.57
CA GLU A 269 -19.44 -28.21 -30.25
C GLU A 269 -18.45 -27.13 -29.80
N ARG A 270 -17.18 -27.25 -30.20
CA ARG A 270 -16.16 -26.25 -29.91
C ARG A 270 -16.45 -24.93 -30.62
N VAL A 271 -16.88 -24.98 -31.88
CA VAL A 271 -17.25 -23.79 -32.67
C VAL A 271 -18.49 -23.09 -32.08
N VAL A 272 -19.55 -23.84 -31.78
CA VAL A 272 -20.77 -23.27 -31.16
C VAL A 272 -20.45 -22.60 -29.82
N ARG A 273 -19.60 -23.23 -29.00
CA ARG A 273 -19.14 -22.61 -27.74
C ARG A 273 -18.37 -21.32 -28.00
N ILE A 274 -17.42 -21.30 -28.94
CA ILE A 274 -16.66 -20.09 -29.28
C ILE A 274 -17.61 -18.96 -29.71
N LEU A 275 -18.63 -19.26 -30.52
CA LEU A 275 -19.62 -18.27 -30.95
C LEU A 275 -20.43 -17.69 -29.79
N ILE A 276 -20.87 -18.52 -28.84
CA ILE A 276 -21.59 -18.04 -27.64
C ILE A 276 -20.70 -17.12 -26.80
N HIS A 277 -19.42 -17.47 -26.63
CA HIS A 277 -18.47 -16.64 -25.89
C HIS A 277 -18.20 -15.32 -26.64
N LEU A 278 -17.98 -15.37 -27.95
CA LEU A 278 -17.77 -14.20 -28.79
C LEU A 278 -18.98 -13.25 -28.70
N GLY A 279 -20.20 -13.77 -28.82
CA GLY A 279 -21.44 -13.01 -28.72
C GLY A 279 -21.59 -12.33 -27.36
N SER A 280 -21.28 -13.03 -26.27
CA SER A 280 -21.34 -12.45 -24.92
C SER A 280 -20.26 -11.37 -24.69
N TRP A 281 -19.06 -11.55 -25.26
CA TRP A 281 -18.02 -10.50 -25.24
C TRP A 281 -18.44 -9.27 -26.03
N ILE A 282 -19.01 -9.45 -27.23
CA ILE A 282 -19.54 -8.34 -28.03
C ILE A 282 -20.67 -7.63 -27.30
N ALA A 283 -21.61 -8.37 -26.70
CA ALA A 283 -22.68 -7.80 -25.89
C ALA A 283 -22.12 -6.98 -24.70
N SER A 284 -21.10 -7.51 -24.01
CA SER A 284 -20.47 -6.81 -22.88
C SER A 284 -19.74 -5.53 -23.31
N LEU A 285 -19.03 -5.56 -24.44
CA LEU A 285 -18.38 -4.37 -25.00
C LEU A 285 -19.42 -3.36 -25.48
N GLY A 286 -20.49 -3.81 -26.13
CA GLY A 286 -21.60 -2.97 -26.56
C GLY A 286 -22.26 -2.23 -25.41
N THR A 287 -22.56 -2.93 -24.30
CA THR A 287 -23.10 -2.27 -23.10
C THR A 287 -22.11 -1.33 -22.42
N ALA A 288 -20.80 -1.64 -22.45
CA ALA A 288 -19.79 -0.74 -21.92
C ALA A 288 -19.71 0.56 -22.74
N VAL A 289 -19.70 0.45 -24.08
CA VAL A 289 -19.72 1.60 -25.00
C VAL A 289 -21.01 2.41 -24.86
N ALA A 290 -22.17 1.76 -24.72
CA ALA A 290 -23.44 2.43 -24.51
C ALA A 290 -23.47 3.22 -23.18
N ALA A 291 -22.95 2.62 -22.10
CA ALA A 291 -22.84 3.30 -20.81
C ALA A 291 -21.88 4.50 -20.88
N CYS A 292 -20.77 4.33 -21.59
CA CYS A 292 -19.79 5.37 -21.88
C CYS A 292 -20.40 6.56 -22.63
N ALA A 293 -21.12 6.29 -23.72
CA ALA A 293 -21.83 7.30 -24.50
C ALA A 293 -22.93 7.99 -23.69
N GLY A 294 -23.68 7.24 -22.88
CA GLY A 294 -24.71 7.78 -22.00
C GLY A 294 -24.16 8.73 -20.94
N VAL A 295 -23.06 8.35 -20.28
CA VAL A 295 -22.36 9.23 -19.31
C VAL A 295 -21.84 10.48 -20.01
N TYR A 296 -21.22 10.35 -21.19
CA TYR A 296 -20.67 11.48 -21.94
C TYR A 296 -21.76 12.47 -22.38
N PHE A 297 -22.87 11.98 -22.94
CA PHE A 297 -24.00 12.81 -23.37
C PHE A 297 -24.66 13.52 -22.18
N LEU A 298 -24.89 12.80 -21.07
CA LEU A 298 -25.39 13.41 -19.84
C LEU A 298 -24.42 14.44 -19.27
N SER A 299 -23.11 14.22 -19.40
CA SER A 299 -22.11 15.17 -18.94
C SER A 299 -22.19 16.50 -19.69
N ILE A 300 -22.34 16.44 -21.01
CA ILE A 300 -22.51 17.64 -21.86
C ILE A 300 -23.81 18.36 -21.54
N ASN A 301 -24.93 17.64 -21.44
CA ASN A 301 -26.24 18.27 -21.15
C ASN A 301 -26.29 18.87 -19.74
N ASN A 302 -25.66 18.23 -18.75
CA ASN A 302 -25.53 18.80 -17.41
C ASN A 302 -24.66 20.06 -17.42
N LEU A 303 -23.64 20.14 -18.29
CA LEU A 303 -22.82 21.35 -18.44
C LEU A 303 -23.62 22.50 -19.05
N GLU A 304 -24.46 22.23 -20.07
CA GLU A 304 -25.32 23.24 -20.69
C GLU A 304 -26.30 23.83 -19.67
N LEU A 305 -26.93 22.97 -18.85
CA LEU A 305 -27.76 23.39 -17.71
C LEU A 305 -26.97 24.12 -16.62
N PHE A 306 -25.70 23.76 -16.40
CA PHE A 306 -24.82 24.43 -15.44
C PHE A 306 -24.47 25.86 -15.88
N ILE A 307 -24.24 26.07 -17.18
CA ILE A 307 -23.91 27.38 -17.76
C ILE A 307 -25.16 28.28 -17.84
N GLU A 308 -26.33 27.74 -18.19
CA GLU A 308 -27.60 28.50 -18.22
C GLU A 308 -28.19 28.76 -16.82
N GLY A 309 -27.89 27.89 -15.84
CA GLY A 309 -28.53 27.82 -14.53
C GLY A 309 -28.02 28.77 -13.45
N HIS A 310 -27.28 29.83 -13.77
CA HIS A 310 -26.72 30.79 -12.79
C HIS A 310 -27.79 31.64 -12.04
N LYS A 311 -29.08 31.24 -12.06
CA LYS A 311 -30.19 31.99 -11.45
C LYS A 311 -30.92 31.32 -10.28
N ASN A 312 -30.71 30.04 -9.95
CA ASN A 312 -31.36 29.41 -8.78
C ASN A 312 -30.39 28.50 -7.99
N ASP A 313 -30.13 28.86 -6.74
CA ASP A 313 -29.07 28.28 -5.88
C ASP A 313 -29.33 26.81 -5.48
N LEU A 314 -30.59 26.33 -5.53
CA LEU A 314 -30.98 24.98 -5.13
C LEU A 314 -31.06 23.98 -6.30
N GLU A 315 -31.59 24.41 -7.44
CA GLU A 315 -31.74 23.56 -8.63
C GLU A 315 -30.38 23.28 -9.31
N SER A 316 -29.50 24.29 -9.32
CA SER A 316 -28.13 24.16 -9.83
C SER A 316 -27.28 23.20 -8.97
N GLN A 317 -27.43 23.26 -7.65
CA GLN A 317 -26.77 22.32 -6.73
C GLN A 317 -27.31 20.89 -6.87
N ALA A 318 -28.61 20.72 -7.15
CA ALA A 318 -29.19 19.41 -7.42
C ALA A 318 -28.69 18.81 -8.75
N ALA A 319 -28.46 19.65 -9.77
CA ALA A 319 -27.91 19.22 -11.05
C ALA A 319 -26.51 18.62 -10.92
N MET A 320 -25.67 19.13 -9.99
CA MET A 320 -24.33 18.55 -9.71
C MET A 320 -24.38 17.09 -9.25
N LEU A 321 -25.50 16.64 -8.67
CA LEU A 321 -25.65 15.27 -8.16
C LEU A 321 -26.15 14.29 -9.23
N VAL A 322 -26.69 14.77 -10.35
CA VAL A 322 -27.27 13.91 -11.40
C VAL A 322 -26.21 13.01 -12.03
N LEU A 323 -25.05 13.57 -12.40
CA LEU A 323 -23.97 12.81 -13.03
C LEU A 323 -23.40 11.71 -12.11
N PRO A 324 -23.05 11.98 -10.82
CA PRO A 324 -22.67 10.94 -9.86
C PRO A 324 -23.73 9.88 -9.63
N ILE A 325 -25.01 10.26 -9.54
CA ILE A 325 -26.12 9.31 -9.34
C ILE A 325 -26.21 8.37 -10.54
N VAL A 326 -26.25 8.90 -11.76
CA VAL A 326 -26.35 8.06 -12.97
C VAL A 326 -25.13 7.16 -13.12
N ALA A 327 -23.91 7.69 -12.92
CA ALA A 327 -22.70 6.88 -12.96
C ALA A 327 -22.72 5.77 -11.90
N SER A 328 -23.27 6.04 -10.71
CA SER A 328 -23.41 5.04 -9.65
C SER A 328 -24.45 3.96 -10.02
N LEU A 329 -25.61 4.35 -10.57
CA LEU A 329 -26.63 3.41 -11.03
C LEU A 329 -26.08 2.49 -12.14
N LEU A 330 -25.38 3.05 -13.13
CA LEU A 330 -24.74 2.25 -14.18
C LEU A 330 -23.73 1.25 -13.61
N ASN A 331 -22.94 1.68 -12.62
CA ASN A 331 -21.97 0.80 -11.93
C ASN A 331 -22.63 -0.30 -11.09
N VAL A 332 -23.92 -0.18 -10.75
CA VAL A 332 -24.68 -1.22 -10.02
C VAL A 332 -25.41 -2.15 -10.98
N PHE A 333 -26.09 -1.61 -11.99
CA PHE A 333 -26.95 -2.39 -12.88
C PHE A 333 -26.18 -3.20 -13.94
N ILE A 334 -25.11 -2.64 -14.52
CA ILE A 334 -24.38 -3.32 -15.60
C ILE A 334 -23.68 -4.61 -15.10
N PRO A 335 -23.04 -4.64 -13.90
CA PRO A 335 -22.51 -5.90 -13.36
C PRO A 335 -23.57 -7.00 -13.16
N PHE A 336 -24.83 -6.63 -12.86
CA PHE A 336 -25.93 -7.59 -12.79
C PHE A 336 -26.23 -8.19 -14.17
N PHE A 337 -26.23 -7.37 -15.22
CA PHE A 337 -26.34 -7.83 -16.61
C PHE A 337 -25.18 -8.75 -17.01
N TYR A 338 -23.93 -8.43 -16.64
CA TYR A 338 -22.79 -9.32 -16.90
C TYR A 338 -22.88 -10.66 -16.17
N SER A 339 -23.42 -10.66 -14.95
CA SER A 339 -23.69 -11.90 -14.21
C SER A 339 -24.70 -12.77 -14.97
N TRP A 340 -25.77 -12.16 -15.47
CA TRP A 340 -26.78 -12.84 -16.28
C TRP A 340 -26.19 -13.40 -17.59
N LEU A 341 -25.36 -12.64 -18.31
CA LEU A 341 -24.61 -13.15 -19.48
C LEU A 341 -23.73 -14.36 -19.12
N GLY A 342 -23.09 -14.34 -17.95
CA GLY A 342 -22.31 -15.46 -17.45
C GLY A 342 -23.12 -16.70 -17.04
N HIS A 343 -24.46 -16.62 -16.98
CA HIS A 343 -25.33 -17.80 -16.88
C HIS A 343 -25.66 -18.40 -18.26
N LEU A 344 -25.69 -17.58 -19.32
CA LEU A 344 -25.87 -18.04 -20.70
C LEU A 344 -24.61 -18.74 -21.24
N GLU A 345 -23.44 -18.23 -20.88
CA GLU A 345 -22.16 -18.90 -21.10
C GLU A 345 -22.00 -20.03 -20.08
N LYS A 346 -22.42 -21.25 -20.43
CA LYS A 346 -22.20 -22.46 -19.59
C LYS A 346 -20.70 -22.78 -19.49
N PHE A 347 -19.98 -22.06 -18.63
CA PHE A 347 -18.55 -22.29 -18.37
C PHE A 347 -18.33 -23.65 -17.70
N GLN A 348 -17.32 -24.39 -18.17
CA GLN A 348 -16.93 -25.68 -17.58
C GLN A 348 -16.29 -25.52 -16.21
N ASN A 349 -15.48 -24.48 -16.02
CA ASN A 349 -14.80 -24.21 -14.75
C ASN A 349 -15.49 -23.03 -14.04
N PRO A 350 -15.91 -23.19 -12.77
CA PRO A 350 -16.49 -22.09 -12.00
C PRO A 350 -15.48 -20.94 -11.81
N ARG A 351 -14.17 -21.24 -11.73
CA ARG A 351 -13.09 -20.23 -11.69
C ARG A 351 -13.10 -19.31 -12.91
N THR A 352 -13.16 -19.89 -14.12
CA THR A 352 -13.12 -19.08 -15.36
C THR A 352 -14.35 -18.21 -15.49
N LYS A 353 -15.53 -18.69 -15.06
CA LYS A 353 -16.74 -17.86 -14.98
C LYS A 353 -16.49 -16.62 -14.12
N ILE A 354 -15.97 -16.80 -12.91
CA ILE A 354 -15.69 -15.71 -11.98
C ILE A 354 -14.66 -14.73 -12.56
N TYR A 355 -13.54 -15.24 -13.11
CA TYR A 355 -12.50 -14.38 -13.72
C TYR A 355 -13.01 -13.56 -14.90
N VAL A 356 -13.81 -14.16 -15.80
CA VAL A 356 -14.39 -13.44 -16.95
C VAL A 356 -15.37 -12.36 -16.49
N THR A 357 -16.23 -12.65 -15.51
CA THR A 357 -17.14 -11.64 -14.94
C THR A 357 -16.37 -10.50 -14.28
N ILE A 358 -15.30 -10.80 -13.52
CA ILE A 358 -14.43 -9.77 -12.93
C ILE A 358 -13.75 -8.93 -14.02
N ALA A 359 -13.23 -9.55 -15.08
CA ALA A 359 -12.58 -8.84 -16.18
C ALA A 359 -13.54 -7.87 -16.89
N ARG A 360 -14.76 -8.30 -17.23
CA ARG A 360 -15.80 -7.44 -17.83
C ARG A 360 -16.14 -6.25 -16.93
N ASN A 361 -16.26 -6.48 -15.62
CA ASN A 361 -16.51 -5.41 -14.66
C ASN A 361 -15.35 -4.40 -14.57
N ILE A 362 -14.10 -4.89 -14.62
CA ILE A 362 -12.92 -4.01 -14.62
C ILE A 362 -12.89 -3.15 -15.89
N VAL A 363 -13.10 -3.75 -17.06
CA VAL A 363 -13.13 -3.02 -18.35
C VAL A 363 -14.19 -1.92 -18.34
N LEU A 364 -15.42 -2.24 -17.87
CA LEU A 364 -16.49 -1.25 -17.72
C LEU A 364 -16.05 -0.09 -16.81
N LYS A 365 -15.56 -0.39 -15.61
CA LYS A 365 -15.17 0.63 -14.62
C LYS A 365 -14.05 1.53 -15.15
N ILE A 366 -13.02 0.95 -15.77
CA ILE A 366 -11.92 1.71 -16.37
C ILE A 366 -12.44 2.61 -17.49
N SER A 367 -13.38 2.13 -18.31
CA SER A 367 -13.95 2.91 -19.42
C SER A 367 -14.76 4.12 -18.91
N ILE A 368 -15.60 3.91 -17.89
CA ILE A 368 -16.38 5.00 -17.25
C ILE A 368 -15.43 6.04 -16.62
N ILE A 369 -14.43 5.58 -15.87
CA ILE A 369 -13.43 6.47 -15.26
C ILE A 369 -12.67 7.25 -16.34
N GLY A 370 -12.26 6.59 -17.43
CA GLY A 370 -11.55 7.24 -18.53
C GLY A 370 -12.34 8.38 -19.17
N ILE A 371 -13.64 8.20 -19.39
CA ILE A 371 -14.51 9.23 -19.97
C ILE A 371 -14.79 10.35 -18.99
N LEU A 372 -14.99 10.04 -17.71
CA LEU A 372 -15.10 11.07 -16.68
C LEU A 372 -13.81 11.89 -16.63
N CYS A 373 -12.63 11.26 -16.61
CA CYS A 373 -11.36 11.96 -16.67
C CYS A 373 -11.23 12.83 -17.93
N TYR A 374 -11.62 12.32 -19.09
CA TYR A 374 -11.65 13.10 -20.33
C TYR A 374 -12.56 14.33 -20.21
N TYR A 375 -13.77 14.15 -19.69
CA TYR A 375 -14.72 15.25 -19.47
C TYR A 375 -14.16 16.31 -18.53
N TRP A 376 -13.63 15.91 -17.37
CA TRP A 376 -13.05 16.84 -16.40
C TRP A 376 -11.83 17.59 -16.95
N LEU A 377 -10.92 16.90 -17.64
CA LEU A 377 -9.67 17.50 -18.11
C LEU A 377 -9.85 18.35 -19.37
N ASN A 378 -10.71 17.96 -20.30
CA ASN A 378 -10.83 18.65 -21.59
C ASN A 378 -12.08 19.54 -21.69
N VAL A 379 -13.16 19.22 -20.97
CA VAL A 379 -14.39 20.02 -21.08
C VAL A 379 -14.46 21.02 -19.94
N VAL A 380 -14.37 20.56 -18.69
CA VAL A 380 -14.49 21.44 -17.51
C VAL A 380 -13.28 22.36 -17.38
N ALA A 381 -12.06 21.82 -17.38
CA ALA A 381 -10.86 22.63 -17.16
C ALA A 381 -10.61 23.67 -18.28
N LEU A 382 -11.03 23.40 -19.53
CA LEU A 382 -10.95 24.39 -20.61
C LEU A 382 -12.06 25.45 -20.50
N SER A 383 -13.26 25.08 -20.01
CA SER A 383 -14.38 26.02 -19.84
C SER A 383 -14.15 27.09 -18.75
N GLU A 384 -13.34 26.82 -17.72
CA GLU A 384 -12.94 27.83 -16.72
C GLU A 384 -11.81 28.77 -17.21
N SER A 385 -11.16 28.46 -18.33
CA SER A 385 -10.05 29.24 -18.89
C SER A 385 -10.44 30.27 -19.96
N GLN A 386 -11.70 30.28 -20.37
CA GLN A 386 -12.33 31.31 -21.22
C GLN A 386 -13.22 32.20 -20.37
#